data_AF-A0A0V0S861-F1
#
_entry.id   AF-A0A0V0S861-F1
#
_cell.length_a   1.000
_cell.length_b   1.000
_cell.length_c   1.000
_cell.angle_alpha   90.00
_cell.angle_beta   90.00
_cell.angle_gamma   90.00
#
_symmetry.space_group_name_H-M   'P 1'
#
loop_
_entity.id
_entity.type
_entity.pdbx_description
1 polymer ?
#
loop_
_entity_poly.entity_id
_entity_poly.type
_entity_poly.pdbx_seq_one_letter_code
_entity_poly.pdbx_strand_id
1 'polypeptide(L)'
;MAENLHLVLNERGNYNLVHEGRIYNLKRTNMEDKQRVCRRVKKGCRGSIHTNLDVDAILDCNPHADDCTPDNDIVYKMEKKNALKRRAAEEMKTVPQIYHEEARSASDDVETAGQFPTYKSVETAMYRKRAQKFSRFPPTRQQLEIPS
;
A
#
# COMPACT_ATOMS: atom_id res chain seq x y z
N MET A 1 -11.48 -13.30 18.14
CA MET A 1 -10.68 -12.10 17.81
C MET A 1 -10.80 -11.89 16.30
N ALA A 2 -10.82 -10.65 15.81
CA ALA A 2 -10.87 -10.38 14.37
C ALA A 2 -9.50 -10.69 13.74
N GLU A 3 -9.21 -11.98 13.60
CA GLU A 3 -7.93 -12.47 13.07
C GLU A 3 -7.81 -12.04 11.60
N ASN A 4 -6.67 -11.45 11.25
CA ASN A 4 -6.27 -11.05 9.88
C ASN A 4 -6.79 -9.71 9.33
N LEU A 5 -7.24 -8.78 10.19
CA LEU A 5 -7.52 -7.41 9.78
C LEU A 5 -6.24 -6.56 9.82
N HIS A 6 -5.78 -6.02 8.69
CA HIS A 6 -4.68 -5.06 8.69
C HIS A 6 -4.81 -3.99 7.62
N LEU A 7 -4.17 -2.84 7.83
CA LEU A 7 -4.14 -1.73 6.88
C LEU A 7 -2.83 -1.73 6.09
N VAL A 8 -2.94 -1.58 4.77
CA VAL A 8 -1.78 -1.45 3.89
C VAL A 8 -1.83 -0.14 3.12
N LEU A 9 -0.71 0.60 3.12
CA LEU A 9 -0.59 1.84 2.37
C LEU A 9 -0.54 1.54 0.87
N ASN A 10 -1.43 2.17 0.10
CA ASN A 10 -1.50 1.99 -1.35
C ASN A 10 -0.66 3.03 -2.11
N GLU A 11 -0.57 2.87 -3.43
CA GLU A 11 0.23 3.75 -4.29
C GLU A 11 -0.29 5.21 -4.36
N ARG A 12 -1.55 5.44 -3.97
CA ARG A 12 -2.16 6.78 -3.89
C ARG A 12 -1.92 7.45 -2.54
N GLY A 13 -1.24 6.78 -1.61
CA GLY A 13 -0.98 7.30 -0.27
C GLY A 13 -2.15 7.14 0.71
N ASN A 14 -3.19 6.39 0.34
CA ASN A 14 -4.31 6.05 1.22
C ASN A 14 -4.14 4.64 1.78
N TYR A 15 -4.86 4.31 2.85
CA TYR A 15 -4.85 2.95 3.42
C TYR A 15 -5.98 2.10 2.86
N ASN A 16 -5.62 0.93 2.34
CA ASN A 16 -6.56 -0.14 2.03
C ASN A 16 -6.68 -1.06 3.23
N LEU A 17 -7.86 -1.64 3.42
CA LEU A 17 -8.05 -2.73 4.38
C LEU A 17 -7.74 -4.05 3.70
N VAL A 18 -7.04 -4.93 4.39
CA VAL A 18 -6.82 -6.31 3.99
C VAL A 18 -7.48 -7.21 5.01
N HIS A 19 -8.27 -8.15 4.51
CA HIS A 19 -8.92 -9.20 5.29
C HIS A 19 -9.00 -10.45 4.41
N GLU A 20 -8.59 -11.60 4.95
CA GLU A 20 -8.53 -12.88 4.21
C GLU A 20 -7.78 -12.78 2.86
N GLY A 21 -6.68 -12.01 2.84
CA GLY A 21 -5.89 -11.79 1.61
C GLY A 21 -6.59 -10.94 0.54
N ARG A 22 -7.79 -10.40 0.80
CA ARG A 22 -8.53 -9.54 -0.13
C ARG A 22 -8.40 -8.08 0.24
N ILE A 23 -8.32 -7.23 -0.78
CA ILE A 23 -8.18 -5.78 -0.61
C ILE A 23 -9.55 -5.12 -0.65
N TYR A 24 -9.83 -4.28 0.34
CA TYR A 24 -11.03 -3.47 0.43
C TYR A 24 -10.70 -1.98 0.40
N ASN A 25 -11.38 -1.25 -0.47
CA ASN A 25 -11.28 0.20 -0.56
C ASN A 25 -12.34 0.85 0.32
N LEU A 26 -11.96 1.92 1.03
CA LEU A 26 -12.92 2.74 1.76
C LEU A 26 -13.93 3.35 0.78
N LYS A 27 -15.23 3.16 1.05
CA LYS A 27 -16.31 3.71 0.23
C LYS A 27 -17.09 4.80 0.97
N ARG A 28 -17.38 4.57 2.25
CA ARG A 28 -18.13 5.51 3.08
C ARG A 28 -17.60 5.48 4.50
N THR A 29 -17.59 6.63 5.14
CA THR A 29 -17.38 6.79 6.58
C THR A 29 -18.65 7.44 7.13
N ASN A 30 -19.30 6.79 8.08
CA ASN A 30 -20.40 7.40 8.84
C ASN A 30 -19.88 7.83 10.22
N MET A 31 -20.79 8.19 11.13
CA MET A 31 -20.41 8.66 12.47
C MET A 31 -19.72 7.58 13.31
N GLU A 32 -20.08 6.31 13.13
CA GLU A 32 -19.63 5.22 14.02
C GLU A 32 -18.90 4.11 13.26
N ASP A 33 -19.04 4.04 11.94
CA ASP A 33 -18.51 2.95 11.13
C ASP A 33 -17.91 3.41 9.79
N LYS A 34 -17.18 2.48 9.16
CA LYS A 34 -16.57 2.62 7.84
C LYS A 34 -17.01 1.46 6.98
N GLN A 35 -17.71 1.78 5.89
CA GLN A 35 -18.01 0.80 4.84
C GLN A 35 -16.84 0.70 3.88
N ARG A 36 -16.34 -0.52 3.68
CA ARG A 36 -15.30 -0.85 2.73
C ARG A 36 -15.77 -1.92 1.76
N VAL A 37 -15.42 -1.74 0.49
CA VAL A 37 -15.87 -2.62 -0.60
C VAL A 37 -14.70 -3.33 -1.25
N CYS A 38 -14.91 -4.59 -1.63
CA CYS A 38 -13.92 -5.39 -2.32
C CYS A 38 -13.37 -4.64 -3.54
N ARG A 39 -12.05 -4.66 -3.72
CA ARG A 39 -11.38 -4.08 -4.89
C ARG A 39 -11.91 -4.63 -6.22
N ARG A 40 -12.44 -5.85 -6.20
CA ARG A 40 -12.95 -6.57 -7.37
C ARG A 40 -14.42 -6.28 -7.69
N VAL A 41 -14.99 -5.18 -7.17
CA VAL A 41 -16.35 -4.72 -7.55
C VAL A 41 -16.58 -4.62 -9.05
N LYS A 42 -15.57 -4.18 -9.81
CA LYS A 42 -15.64 -4.12 -11.29
C LYS A 42 -15.61 -5.49 -11.97
N LYS A 43 -15.20 -6.54 -11.26
CA LYS A 43 -15.23 -7.93 -11.72
C LYS A 43 -16.47 -8.68 -11.22
N GLY A 44 -17.48 -7.97 -10.69
CA GLY A 44 -18.73 -8.56 -10.24
C GLY A 44 -18.80 -8.89 -8.74
N CYS A 45 -17.70 -8.79 -8.00
CA CYS A 45 -17.71 -9.09 -6.57
C CYS A 45 -18.44 -8.02 -5.75
N ARG A 46 -19.40 -8.42 -4.91
CA ARG A 46 -20.17 -7.51 -4.04
C ARG A 46 -19.72 -7.52 -2.58
N GLY A 47 -18.63 -8.22 -2.28
CA GLY A 47 -18.11 -8.34 -0.91
C GLY A 47 -17.81 -6.97 -0.31
N SER A 48 -18.25 -6.78 0.94
CA SER A 48 -18.01 -5.56 1.70
C SER A 48 -17.82 -5.87 3.17
N ILE A 49 -17.14 -4.99 3.88
CA ILE A 49 -16.93 -5.06 5.32
C ILE A 49 -17.32 -3.70 5.90
N HIS A 50 -18.13 -3.71 6.94
CA HIS A 50 -18.35 -2.59 7.83
C HIS A 50 -17.43 -2.77 9.04
N THR A 51 -16.53 -1.83 9.26
CA THR A 51 -15.66 -1.80 10.45
C THR A 51 -16.05 -0.63 11.32
N ASN A 52 -15.67 -0.65 12.59
CA ASN A 52 -15.65 0.58 13.39
C ASN A 52 -14.66 1.62 12.80
N LEU A 53 -14.65 2.82 13.36
CA LEU A 53 -13.77 3.90 12.91
C LEU A 53 -12.28 3.53 13.00
N ASP A 54 -11.87 2.84 14.06
CA ASP A 54 -10.46 2.48 14.30
C ASP A 54 -10.01 1.24 13.54
N VAL A 55 -10.96 0.52 12.92
CA VAL A 55 -10.68 -0.65 12.07
C VAL A 55 -10.02 -1.77 12.87
N ASP A 56 -10.49 -1.99 14.09
CA ASP A 56 -10.06 -3.08 14.97
C ASP A 56 -11.09 -4.22 15.02
N ALA A 57 -12.34 -3.95 14.63
CA ALA A 57 -13.44 -4.89 14.63
C ALA A 57 -14.25 -4.84 13.34
N ILE A 58 -14.73 -6.01 12.91
CA ILE A 58 -15.72 -6.15 11.85
C ILE A 58 -17.09 -6.15 12.51
N LEU A 59 -17.93 -5.19 12.12
CA LEU A 59 -19.31 -5.04 12.60
C LEU A 59 -20.28 -5.87 11.75
N ASP A 60 -20.04 -5.90 10.44
CA ASP A 60 -20.87 -6.60 9.46
C ASP A 60 -20.08 -6.89 8.18
N CYS A 61 -20.46 -7.93 7.44
CA CYS A 61 -19.83 -8.26 6.17
C CYS A 61 -20.83 -8.85 5.16
N ASN A 62 -20.67 -8.44 3.90
CA ASN A 62 -21.36 -9.06 2.78
C ASN A 62 -20.43 -10.09 2.11
N PRO A 63 -20.98 -11.24 1.69
CA PRO A 63 -20.20 -12.30 1.07
C PRO A 63 -19.60 -11.86 -0.27
N HIS A 64 -18.51 -12.53 -0.64
CA HIS A 64 -17.91 -12.39 -1.96
C HIS A 64 -18.64 -13.24 -3.00
N ALA A 65 -18.40 -12.96 -4.28
CA ALA A 65 -18.70 -13.93 -5.33
C ALA A 65 -17.78 -15.16 -5.20
N ASP A 66 -18.25 -16.33 -5.63
CA ASP A 66 -17.53 -17.60 -5.51
C ASP A 66 -16.17 -17.59 -6.23
N ASP A 67 -16.06 -16.81 -7.31
CA ASP A 67 -14.84 -16.64 -8.11
C ASP A 67 -13.92 -15.51 -7.61
N CYS A 68 -14.24 -14.90 -6.47
CA CYS A 68 -13.44 -13.82 -5.89
C CYS A 68 -12.17 -14.35 -5.20
N THR A 69 -11.13 -14.58 -5.99
CA THR A 69 -9.84 -15.04 -5.46
C THR A 69 -9.15 -13.96 -4.58
N PRO A 70 -8.31 -14.34 -3.61
CA PRO A 70 -7.48 -13.41 -2.85
C PRO A 70 -6.54 -12.57 -3.73
N ASP A 71 -6.11 -11.42 -3.22
CA ASP A 71 -5.18 -10.47 -3.84
C ASP A 71 -3.75 -10.60 -3.28
N ASN A 72 -3.35 -11.81 -2.84
CA ASN A 72 -2.09 -12.05 -2.10
C ASN A 72 -0.84 -11.45 -2.77
N ASP A 73 -0.66 -11.63 -4.09
CA ASP A 73 0.47 -11.04 -4.83
C ASP A 73 0.48 -9.50 -4.75
N ILE A 74 -0.69 -8.88 -4.81
CA ILE A 74 -0.81 -7.42 -4.73
C ILE A 74 -0.52 -6.95 -3.30
N VAL A 75 -1.05 -7.65 -2.30
CA VAL A 75 -0.79 -7.37 -0.88
C VAL A 75 0.72 -7.46 -0.60
N TYR A 76 1.34 -8.58 -0.97
CA TYR A 76 2.77 -8.80 -0.82
C TYR A 76 3.61 -7.68 -1.45
N LYS A 77 3.30 -7.31 -2.71
CA LYS A 77 3.99 -6.22 -3.40
C LYS A 77 3.81 -4.87 -2.71
N MET A 78 2.63 -4.58 -2.17
CA MET A 78 2.38 -3.33 -1.43
C MET A 78 3.18 -3.32 -0.13
N GLU A 79 3.14 -4.39 0.65
CA GLU A 79 3.85 -4.51 1.92
C GLU A 79 5.36 -4.40 1.73
N LYS A 80 5.95 -5.15 0.79
CA LYS A 80 7.40 -5.06 0.49
C LYS A 80 7.82 -3.67 0.05
N LYS A 81 7.04 -3.01 -0.83
CA LYS A 81 7.29 -1.60 -1.20
C LYS A 81 7.23 -0.66 0.01
N ASN A 82 6.29 -0.88 0.93
CA ASN A 82 6.14 -0.03 2.12
C ASN A 82 7.28 -0.26 3.12
N ALA A 83 7.72 -1.50 3.31
CA ALA A 83 8.90 -1.84 4.11
C ALA A 83 10.16 -1.18 3.54
N LEU A 84 10.38 -1.27 2.22
CA LEU A 84 11.49 -0.60 1.53
C LEU A 84 11.46 0.91 1.75
N LYS A 85 10.30 1.56 1.60
CA LYS A 85 10.16 3.00 1.84
C LYS A 85 10.48 3.40 3.27
N ARG A 86 10.07 2.58 4.25
CA ARG A 86 10.36 2.80 5.67
C ARG A 86 11.87 2.70 5.92
N ARG A 87 12.50 1.61 5.47
CA ARG A 87 13.96 1.43 5.56
C ARG A 87 14.73 2.58 4.92
N ALA A 88 14.33 3.04 3.73
CA ALA A 88 14.99 4.15 3.05
C ALA A 88 14.73 5.54 3.69
N ALA A 89 13.80 5.63 4.63
CA ALA A 89 13.59 6.83 5.43
C ALA A 89 14.39 6.78 6.75
N GLU A 90 14.66 5.59 7.28
CA GLU A 90 15.31 5.36 8.58
C GLU A 90 16.83 5.13 8.43
N GLU A 91 17.26 4.45 7.37
CA GLU A 91 18.67 4.12 7.11
C GLU A 91 19.34 5.18 6.23
N MET A 92 20.61 5.48 6.51
CA MET A 92 21.45 6.34 5.66
C MET A 92 21.96 5.62 4.39
N LYS A 93 21.42 4.45 4.06
CA LYS A 93 21.78 3.68 2.87
C LYS A 93 21.08 4.23 1.62
N THR A 94 21.69 3.99 0.47
CA THR A 94 21.09 4.36 -0.82
C THR A 94 19.93 3.43 -1.18
N VAL A 95 18.99 3.92 -2.00
CA VAL A 95 17.85 3.11 -2.48
C VAL A 95 18.30 1.83 -3.20
N PRO A 96 19.32 1.86 -4.09
CA PRO A 96 19.86 0.64 -4.69
C PRO A 96 20.36 -0.38 -3.65
N GLN A 97 21.12 0.06 -2.65
CA GLN A 97 21.68 -0.82 -1.62
C GLN A 97 20.56 -1.52 -0.83
N ILE A 98 19.58 -0.75 -0.34
CA ILE A 98 18.44 -1.28 0.41
C ILE A 98 17.65 -2.28 -0.43
N TYR A 99 17.44 -1.99 -1.71
CA TYR A 99 16.74 -2.90 -2.62
C TYR A 99 17.50 -4.22 -2.80
N HIS A 100 18.81 -4.17 -3.07
CA HIS A 100 19.60 -5.39 -3.30
C HIS A 100 19.68 -6.28 -2.06
N GLU A 101 19.77 -5.68 -0.87
CA GLU A 101 19.72 -6.41 0.40
C GLU A 101 18.37 -7.11 0.59
N GLU A 102 17.25 -6.39 0.47
CA GLU A 102 15.91 -6.99 0.61
C GLU A 102 15.61 -8.04 -0.47
N ALA A 103 16.00 -7.78 -1.72
CA ALA A 103 15.77 -8.70 -2.82
C ALA A 103 16.53 -10.00 -2.62
N ARG A 104 17.76 -9.93 -2.07
CA ARG A 104 18.55 -11.11 -1.72
C ARG A 104 17.87 -11.90 -0.59
N SER A 105 17.46 -11.23 0.49
CA SER A 105 16.75 -11.90 1.59
C SER A 105 15.42 -12.52 1.13
N ALA A 106 14.72 -11.88 0.19
CA ALA A 106 13.47 -12.42 -0.36
C ALA A 106 13.69 -13.57 -1.36
N SER A 107 14.87 -13.68 -1.97
CA SER A 107 15.17 -14.78 -2.90
C SER A 107 15.41 -16.12 -2.22
N ASP A 108 15.66 -16.12 -0.91
CA ASP A 108 15.79 -17.34 -0.11
C ASP A 108 14.46 -18.07 0.05
N ASP A 109 13.33 -17.38 -0.16
CA ASP A 109 11.99 -17.95 -0.21
C ASP A 109 11.57 -18.21 -1.66
N VAL A 110 11.64 -19.48 -2.06
CA VAL A 110 11.33 -19.95 -3.42
C VAL A 110 9.90 -19.59 -3.85
N GLU A 111 8.94 -19.56 -2.93
CA GLU A 111 7.52 -19.31 -3.25
C GLU A 111 7.25 -17.82 -3.51
N THR A 112 7.95 -16.93 -2.80
CA THR A 112 7.70 -15.47 -2.87
C THR A 112 8.74 -14.68 -3.68
N ALA A 113 9.88 -15.30 -4.05
CA ALA A 113 10.94 -14.67 -4.83
C ALA A 113 10.42 -14.05 -6.15
N GLY A 114 9.57 -14.79 -6.88
CA GLY A 114 8.99 -14.32 -8.15
C GLY A 114 7.99 -13.16 -8.00
N GLN A 115 7.47 -12.93 -6.79
CA GLN A 115 6.51 -11.87 -6.51
C GLN A 115 7.19 -10.57 -6.06
N PHE A 116 8.50 -10.59 -5.79
CA PHE A 116 9.21 -9.43 -5.26
C PHE A 116 9.10 -8.22 -6.20
N PRO A 117 8.81 -7.02 -5.69
CA PRO A 117 8.70 -5.83 -6.53
C PRO A 117 9.97 -5.57 -7.33
N THR A 118 9.85 -5.17 -8.59
CA THR A 118 11.02 -4.81 -9.41
C THR A 118 11.66 -3.52 -8.93
N TYR A 119 12.99 -3.40 -9.12
CA TYR A 119 13.76 -2.21 -8.77
C TYR A 119 13.14 -0.92 -9.32
N LYS A 120 12.83 -0.90 -10.62
CA LYS A 120 12.19 0.26 -11.28
C LYS A 120 10.87 0.67 -10.63
N SER A 121 10.07 -0.31 -10.17
CA SER A 121 8.80 -0.05 -9.50
C SER A 121 9.01 0.57 -8.10
N VAL A 122 9.97 0.04 -7.35
CA VAL A 122 10.36 0.54 -6.02
C VAL A 122 10.93 1.96 -6.14
N GLU A 123 11.90 2.15 -7.02
CA GLU A 123 12.58 3.42 -7.28
C GLU A 123 11.58 4.52 -7.62
N THR A 124 10.66 4.26 -8.56
CA THR A 124 9.61 5.22 -8.93
C THR A 124 8.75 5.61 -7.72
N ALA A 125 8.38 4.63 -6.88
CA ALA A 125 7.55 4.90 -5.70
C ALA A 125 8.30 5.73 -4.63
N MET A 126 9.59 5.48 -4.45
CA MET A 126 10.47 6.22 -3.52
C MET A 126 10.65 7.67 -3.97
N TYR A 127 11.03 7.89 -5.22
CA TYR A 127 11.27 9.23 -5.75
C TYR A 127 9.99 10.07 -5.81
N ARG A 128 8.83 9.47 -6.12
CA ARG A 128 7.54 10.16 -6.00
C ARG A 128 7.28 10.69 -4.59
N LYS A 129 7.61 9.93 -3.54
CA LYS A 129 7.47 10.37 -2.15
C LYS A 129 8.45 11.49 -1.79
N ARG A 130 9.68 11.42 -2.29
CA ARG A 130 10.67 12.50 -2.11
C ARG A 130 10.25 13.78 -2.82
N ALA A 131 9.75 13.69 -4.05
CA ALA A 131 9.24 14.84 -4.80
C ALA A 131 8.06 15.53 -4.10
N GLN A 132 7.24 14.81 -3.33
CA GLN A 132 6.17 15.41 -2.52
C GLN A 132 6.69 16.21 -1.32
N LYS A 133 7.92 15.97 -0.86
CA LYS A 133 8.54 16.74 0.24
C LYS A 133 9.08 18.09 -0.23
N PHE A 134 9.43 18.20 -1.52
CA PHE A 134 9.96 19.44 -2.06
C PHE A 134 8.83 20.25 -2.68
N SER A 135 8.77 21.54 -2.34
CA SER A 135 7.90 22.50 -3.02
C SER A 135 8.11 22.39 -4.52
N ARG A 136 7.02 22.46 -5.30
CA ARG A 136 7.18 22.62 -6.75
C ARG A 136 8.03 23.85 -6.99
N PHE A 137 9.06 23.70 -7.82
CA PHE A 137 9.85 24.84 -8.25
C PHE A 137 8.91 25.91 -8.82
N PRO A 138 9.16 27.19 -8.52
CA PRO A 138 8.40 28.28 -9.13
C PRO A 138 8.46 28.15 -10.66
N PRO A 139 7.35 28.46 -11.36
CA PRO A 139 7.29 28.33 -12.81
C PRO A 139 8.25 29.28 -13.55
N THR A 140 8.70 30.35 -12.89
CA THR A 140 9.61 31.37 -13.45
C THR A 140 10.90 31.48 -12.66
N ARG A 141 12.03 31.60 -13.38
CA ARG A 141 13.38 31.78 -12.79
C ARG A 141 13.50 33.00 -11.87
N GLN A 142 12.68 34.02 -12.06
CA GLN A 142 12.69 35.26 -11.27
C GLN A 142 12.21 35.07 -9.81
N GLN A 143 11.60 33.92 -9.48
CA GLN A 143 11.10 33.63 -8.13
C GLN A 143 12.04 32.71 -7.33
N LEU A 144 13.19 32.34 -7.89
CA LEU A 144 14.24 31.59 -7.22
C LEU A 144 15.26 32.56 -6.64
N GLU A 145 14.94 33.20 -5.52
CA GLU A 145 15.94 33.90 -4.72
C GLU A 145 16.76 32.86 -3.96
N ILE A 146 18.07 32.79 -4.24
CA ILE A 146 19.02 32.01 -3.45
C ILE A 146 19.34 32.87 -2.23
N PRO A 147 19.03 32.45 -1.00
CA PRO A 147 19.45 33.17 0.20
C PRO A 147 20.98 33.26 0.20
N SER A 148 21.49 34.49 0.32
CA SER A 148 22.93 34.79 0.45
C SER A 148 23.51 34.29 1.76
#